data_AF-A0A959A2Q3-F1
#
_entry.id   AF-A0A959A2Q3-F1
#
_cell.length_a   1.000
_cell.length_b   1.000
_cell.length_c   1.000
_cell.angle_alpha   90.00
_cell.angle_beta   90.00
_cell.angle_gamma   90.00
#
_symmetry.space_group_name_H-M   'P 1'
#
loop_
_entity.id
_entity.type
_entity.pdbx_description
1 polymer ?
#
loop_
_entity_poly.entity_id
_entity_poly.type
_entity_poly.pdbx_seq_one_letter_code
_entity_poly.pdbx_strand_id
1 'polypeptide(L)'
;MARQINDPGFGTKYASKAQRLISTDGTFNIKKTGIGTNIRDTYHKLINMSWTKFLLLSLLIIFIINVVFALVYVAIGIEHLHGDMKGDTLNNVLQAFYFSFQTFTTVGYGHITPVGIVTNLVAFLESATGLMVFAIITGLLYGRFAKPSMRLLYSKNALIAPFKDGWAMMFRVTNIRRSLLIAMSANVAISIRDVLKGADKREYYRLPLQLSNIEFFPGSWTLVHPIDKDSP
;
A
#
# COMPACT_ATOMS: atom_id res chain seq x y z
N MET A 1 -22.32 29.41 9.50
CA MET A 1 -21.16 29.71 10.37
C MET A 1 -20.04 28.69 10.19
N ALA A 2 -18.84 29.15 9.85
CA ALA A 2 -17.63 28.32 9.85
C ALA A 2 -17.40 27.79 11.27
N ARG A 3 -17.34 26.46 11.37
CA ARG A 3 -17.22 25.80 12.67
C ARG A 3 -15.74 25.61 12.96
N GLN A 4 -15.27 26.19 14.06
CA GLN A 4 -13.98 25.82 14.63
C GLN A 4 -14.03 24.33 14.96
N ILE A 5 -13.07 23.58 14.43
CA ILE A 5 -12.95 22.14 14.68
C ILE A 5 -11.78 21.89 15.62
N ASN A 6 -11.95 20.89 16.47
CA ASN A 6 -10.82 20.35 17.23
C ASN A 6 -9.76 19.84 16.26
N ASP A 7 -8.51 19.80 16.72
CA ASP A 7 -7.35 19.35 15.95
C ASP A 7 -7.67 18.04 15.18
N PRO A 8 -7.64 18.07 13.83
CA PRO A 8 -7.96 16.90 13.02
C PRO A 8 -6.82 15.88 12.96
N GLY A 9 -5.81 15.99 13.85
CA GLY A 9 -4.70 15.05 14.01
C GLY A 9 -3.34 15.57 13.53
N PHE A 10 -3.21 16.89 13.37
CA PHE A 10 -1.98 17.57 12.94
C PHE A 10 -1.19 18.20 14.09
N GLY A 11 -1.79 18.28 15.28
CA GLY A 11 -1.23 18.99 16.41
C GLY A 11 -1.62 20.48 16.39
N THR A 12 -1.80 21.03 17.59
CA THR A 12 -2.10 22.46 17.78
C THR A 12 -0.84 23.33 17.94
N LYS A 13 0.33 22.71 18.15
CA LYS A 13 1.60 23.41 18.32
C LYS A 13 2.15 23.86 16.97
N TYR A 14 2.41 25.16 16.84
CA TYR A 14 3.10 25.69 15.68
C TYR A 14 4.61 25.46 15.82
N ALA A 15 5.23 24.74 14.87
CA ALA A 15 6.69 24.62 14.82
C ALA A 15 7.31 25.97 14.38
N SER A 16 8.48 26.32 14.91
CA SER A 16 9.16 27.61 14.67
C SER A 16 9.44 27.93 13.19
N LYS A 17 9.39 26.93 12.30
CA LYS A 17 9.38 27.10 10.84
C LYS A 17 8.01 26.72 10.29
N ALA A 18 7.43 27.59 9.48
CA ALA A 18 6.19 27.37 8.76
C ALA A 18 6.36 26.25 7.71
N GLN A 19 6.26 25.00 8.15
CA GLN A 19 6.24 23.84 7.26
C GLN A 19 4.79 23.50 6.90
N ARG A 20 4.60 23.15 5.63
CA ARG A 20 3.29 22.74 5.12
C ARG A 20 2.91 21.38 5.71
N LEU A 21 1.70 21.29 6.29
CA LEU A 21 1.17 20.07 6.90
C LEU A 21 0.88 18.96 5.87
N ILE A 22 0.36 19.34 4.71
CA ILE A 22 -0.03 18.44 3.61
C ILE A 22 0.70 18.89 2.35
N SER A 23 1.45 18.00 1.71
CA SER A 23 2.11 18.28 0.44
C SER A 23 1.10 18.44 -0.71
N THR A 24 1.52 18.99 -1.85
CA THR A 24 0.61 19.23 -3.00
C THR A 24 0.05 17.95 -3.61
N ASP A 25 0.70 16.81 -3.35
CA ASP A 25 0.28 15.47 -3.75
C ASP A 25 -0.69 14.81 -2.75
N GLY A 26 -1.06 15.52 -1.69
CA GLY A 26 -1.96 15.04 -0.64
C GLY A 26 -1.28 14.20 0.44
N THR A 27 0.05 14.03 0.40
CA THR A 27 0.77 13.30 1.45
C THR A 27 0.91 14.14 2.72
N PHE A 28 0.81 13.51 3.89
CA PHE A 28 0.96 14.18 5.18
C PHE A 28 2.43 14.31 5.55
N ASN A 29 2.89 15.53 5.86
CA ASN A 29 4.24 15.80 6.36
C ASN A 29 4.30 15.60 7.89
N ILE A 30 3.85 14.43 8.35
CA ILE A 30 3.82 14.06 9.78
C ILE A 30 4.70 12.84 9.98
N LYS A 31 5.68 12.93 10.88
CA LYS A 31 6.48 11.78 11.30
C LYS A 31 5.86 11.16 12.55
N LYS A 32 5.31 9.96 12.41
CA LYS A 32 4.82 9.16 13.55
C LYS A 32 6.00 8.46 14.22
N THR A 33 6.15 8.61 15.53
CA THR A 33 7.20 7.96 16.34
C THR A 33 6.56 7.04 17.39
N GLY A 34 7.25 5.98 17.80
CA GLY A 34 6.79 5.08 18.89
C GLY A 34 5.87 3.93 18.48
N ILE A 35 5.80 3.58 17.20
CA ILE A 35 4.96 2.47 16.71
C ILE A 35 5.83 1.21 16.56
N GLY A 36 5.53 0.14 17.32
CA GLY A 36 6.14 -1.18 17.15
C GLY A 36 5.61 -1.91 15.91
N THR A 37 6.28 -2.96 15.45
CA THR A 37 5.85 -3.73 14.26
C THR A 37 4.87 -4.85 14.63
N ASN A 38 3.64 -4.79 14.11
CA ASN A 38 2.63 -5.84 14.27
C ASN A 38 2.49 -6.69 12.99
N ILE A 39 2.00 -7.93 13.08
CA ILE A 39 1.73 -8.82 11.93
C ILE A 39 0.73 -8.19 10.94
N ARG A 40 -0.22 -7.39 11.45
CA ARG A 40 -1.17 -6.62 10.61
C ARG A 40 -0.46 -5.57 9.76
N ASP A 41 0.64 -5.00 10.26
CA ASP A 41 1.45 -4.05 9.50
C ASP A 41 2.19 -4.73 8.36
N THR A 42 2.55 -6.02 8.51
CA THR A 42 3.19 -6.80 7.44
C THR A 42 2.28 -6.95 6.24
N TYR A 43 1.00 -7.29 6.45
CA TYR A 43 0.02 -7.34 5.36
C TYR A 43 -0.12 -5.99 4.64
N HIS A 44 -0.27 -4.90 5.41
CA HIS A 44 -0.34 -3.55 4.84
C HIS A 44 0.93 -3.17 4.08
N LYS A 45 2.12 -3.51 4.59
CA LYS A 45 3.40 -3.28 3.90
C LYS A 45 3.45 -4.05 2.57
N LEU A 46 3.08 -5.32 2.58
CA LEU A 46 3.12 -6.19 1.40
C LEU A 46 2.16 -5.72 0.31
N ILE A 47 0.96 -5.23 0.64
CA ILE A 47 0.01 -4.71 -0.35
C ILE A 47 0.41 -3.33 -0.87
N ASN A 48 1.00 -2.48 -0.03
CA ASN A 48 1.35 -1.11 -0.42
C ASN A 48 2.74 -0.97 -1.06
N MET A 49 3.57 -2.01 -1.04
CA MET A 49 4.89 -2.03 -1.67
C MET A 49 4.80 -1.81 -3.20
N SER A 50 5.87 -1.35 -3.85
CA SER A 50 5.91 -1.29 -5.33
C SER A 50 5.80 -2.68 -5.96
N TRP A 51 5.22 -2.75 -7.16
CA TRP A 51 5.01 -4.02 -7.89
C TRP A 51 6.31 -4.82 -8.08
N THR A 52 7.38 -4.16 -8.50
CA THR A 52 8.69 -4.79 -8.71
C THR A 52 9.25 -5.40 -7.44
N LYS A 53 9.21 -4.66 -6.33
CA LYS A 53 9.70 -5.15 -5.03
C LYS A 53 8.85 -6.33 -4.53
N PHE A 54 7.53 -6.27 -4.71
CA PHE A 54 6.65 -7.37 -4.33
C PHE A 54 6.94 -8.65 -5.13
N LEU A 55 7.10 -8.55 -6.45
CA LEU A 55 7.41 -9.70 -7.30
C LEU A 55 8.79 -10.29 -6.97
N LEU A 56 9.82 -9.44 -6.83
CA LEU A 56 11.16 -9.88 -6.45
C LEU A 56 11.18 -10.53 -5.07
N LEU A 57 10.47 -9.96 -4.09
CA LEU A 57 10.36 -10.55 -2.75
C LEU A 57 9.66 -11.91 -2.80
N SER A 58 8.59 -12.05 -3.59
CA SER A 58 7.87 -13.31 -3.76
C SER A 58 8.76 -14.39 -4.37
N LEU A 59 9.50 -14.06 -5.42
CA LEU A 59 10.47 -14.97 -6.04
C LEU A 59 11.61 -15.32 -5.08
N LEU A 60 12.10 -14.35 -4.31
CA LEU A 60 13.15 -14.58 -3.31
C LEU A 60 12.67 -15.54 -2.21
N ILE A 61 11.44 -15.40 -1.72
CA ILE A 61 10.87 -16.31 -0.71
C ILE A 61 10.77 -17.73 -1.27
N ILE A 62 10.23 -17.88 -2.50
CA ILE A 62 10.15 -19.19 -3.17
C ILE A 62 11.56 -19.77 -3.30
N PHE A 63 12.53 -18.99 -3.78
CA PHE A 63 13.91 -19.43 -3.94
C PHE A 63 14.52 -19.90 -2.63
N ILE A 64 14.40 -19.12 -1.55
CA ILE A 64 14.94 -19.46 -0.22
C ILE A 64 14.32 -20.76 0.31
N ILE A 65 13.00 -20.93 0.18
CA ILE A 65 12.32 -22.15 0.63
C ILE A 65 12.87 -23.37 -0.11
N ASN A 66 13.02 -23.28 -1.44
CA ASN A 66 13.56 -24.38 -2.24
C ASN A 66 15.04 -24.67 -1.90
N VAL A 67 15.85 -23.64 -1.62
CA VAL A 67 17.22 -23.86 -1.14
C VAL A 67 17.22 -24.60 0.21
N VAL A 68 16.32 -24.25 1.13
CA VAL A 68 16.21 -24.94 2.43
C VAL A 68 15.83 -26.40 2.24
N PHE A 69 14.83 -26.72 1.41
CA PHE A 69 14.45 -28.10 1.12
C PHE A 69 15.56 -28.88 0.39
N ALA A 70 16.24 -28.26 -0.58
CA ALA A 70 17.40 -28.85 -1.23
C ALA A 70 18.49 -29.26 -0.23
N LEU A 71 18.80 -28.40 0.75
CA LEU A 71 19.76 -28.71 1.81
C LEU A 71 19.25 -29.84 2.71
N VAL A 72 17.96 -29.91 3.00
CA VAL A 72 17.35 -31.03 3.73
C VAL A 72 17.53 -32.35 2.97
N TYR A 73 17.30 -32.37 1.66
CA TYR A 73 17.53 -33.57 0.84
C TYR A 73 18.99 -34.00 0.82
N VAL A 74 19.92 -33.04 0.69
CA VAL A 74 21.35 -33.34 0.76
C VAL A 74 21.74 -33.88 2.14
N ALA A 75 21.14 -33.38 3.22
CA ALA A 75 21.37 -33.86 4.58
C ALA A 75 20.79 -35.26 4.86
N ILE A 76 19.69 -35.63 4.19
CA ILE A 76 19.11 -37.00 4.25
C ILE A 76 20.00 -38.01 3.50
N GLY A 77 20.78 -37.55 2.53
CA GLY A 77 21.64 -38.36 1.69
C GLY A 77 21.13 -38.41 0.26
N ILE A 78 22.02 -38.07 -0.68
CA ILE A 78 21.72 -37.98 -2.11
C ILE A 78 21.36 -39.35 -2.70
N GLU A 79 21.84 -40.44 -2.07
CA GLU A 79 21.49 -41.82 -2.40
C GLU A 79 19.98 -42.11 -2.33
N HIS A 80 19.22 -41.30 -1.58
CA HIS A 80 17.77 -41.40 -1.48
C HIS A 80 17.03 -40.62 -2.57
N LEU A 81 17.74 -39.95 -3.48
CA LEU A 81 17.17 -39.36 -4.68
C LEU A 81 17.62 -40.18 -5.89
N HIS A 82 16.73 -41.02 -6.42
CA HIS A 82 17.01 -41.80 -7.62
C HIS A 82 16.89 -40.92 -8.88
N GLY A 83 17.97 -40.86 -9.64
CA GLY A 83 18.16 -40.12 -10.89
C GLY A 83 19.62 -40.24 -11.35
N ASP A 84 19.99 -39.61 -12.46
CA ASP A 84 21.36 -39.66 -12.98
C ASP A 84 22.31 -38.70 -12.20
N MET A 85 22.46 -38.95 -10.90
CA MET A 85 23.24 -38.12 -9.97
C MET A 85 24.70 -38.56 -9.87
N LYS A 86 25.36 -38.73 -11.02
CA LYS A 86 26.77 -39.13 -11.11
C LYS A 86 27.69 -37.93 -11.29
N GLY A 87 27.59 -36.93 -10.40
CA GLY A 87 28.37 -35.70 -10.49
C GLY A 87 29.09 -35.32 -9.20
N ASP A 88 29.93 -34.29 -9.28
CA ASP A 88 30.57 -33.64 -8.13
C ASP A 88 29.56 -33.16 -7.08
N THR A 89 30.02 -32.89 -5.85
CA THR A 89 29.19 -32.42 -4.72
C THR A 89 28.32 -31.21 -5.10
N LEU A 90 28.84 -30.29 -5.89
CA LEU A 90 28.10 -29.11 -6.36
C LEU A 90 26.96 -29.47 -7.32
N ASN A 91 27.18 -30.44 -8.22
CA ASN A 91 26.14 -30.94 -9.11
C ASN A 91 25.03 -31.62 -8.32
N ASN A 92 25.36 -32.37 -7.27
CA ASN A 92 24.34 -33.03 -6.44
C ASN A 92 23.47 -32.04 -5.68
N VAL A 93 24.04 -30.94 -5.17
CA VAL A 93 23.26 -29.85 -4.54
C VAL A 93 22.35 -29.17 -5.55
N LEU A 94 22.83 -28.91 -6.78
CA LEU A 94 22.02 -28.31 -7.84
C LEU A 94 20.88 -29.24 -8.28
N GLN A 95 21.13 -30.54 -8.40
CA GLN A 95 20.09 -31.53 -8.73
C GLN A 95 19.04 -31.64 -7.63
N ALA A 96 19.46 -31.62 -6.35
CA ALA A 96 18.53 -31.56 -5.21
C ALA A 96 17.70 -30.27 -5.23
N PHE A 97 18.29 -29.14 -5.61
CA PHE A 97 17.56 -27.88 -5.79
C PHE A 97 16.55 -27.94 -6.94
N TYR A 98 16.90 -28.55 -8.08
CA TYR A 98 15.95 -28.75 -9.18
C TYR A 98 14.81 -29.69 -8.79
N PHE A 99 15.10 -30.76 -8.07
CA PHE A 99 14.10 -31.66 -7.53
C PHE A 99 13.15 -30.95 -6.56
N SER A 100 13.70 -30.17 -5.63
CA SER A 100 12.95 -29.32 -4.70
C SER A 100 12.02 -28.36 -5.46
N PHE A 101 12.54 -27.64 -6.45
CA PHE A 101 11.74 -26.72 -7.26
C PHE A 101 10.61 -27.41 -8.02
N GLN A 102 10.85 -28.58 -8.60
CA GLN A 102 9.83 -29.37 -9.30
C GLN A 102 8.76 -29.91 -8.35
N THR A 103 9.16 -30.30 -7.14
CA THR A 103 8.26 -30.81 -6.09
C THR A 103 7.41 -29.68 -5.51
N PHE A 104 8.04 -28.56 -5.12
CA PHE A 104 7.38 -27.35 -4.63
C PHE A 104 6.37 -26.77 -5.62
N THR A 105 6.70 -26.74 -6.92
CA THR A 105 5.80 -26.26 -7.97
C THR A 105 4.81 -27.31 -8.47
N THR A 106 4.90 -28.55 -7.97
CA THR A 106 4.09 -29.70 -8.38
C THR A 106 4.23 -30.07 -9.88
N VAL A 107 5.32 -29.64 -10.52
CA VAL A 107 5.62 -29.96 -11.92
C VAL A 107 6.03 -31.43 -12.06
N GLY A 108 6.93 -31.90 -11.20
CA GLY A 108 7.30 -33.32 -11.08
C GLY A 108 7.62 -34.03 -12.40
N TYR A 109 8.63 -33.59 -13.16
CA TYR A 109 8.99 -34.21 -14.45
C TYR A 109 9.36 -35.70 -14.37
N GLY A 110 9.65 -36.22 -13.17
CA GLY A 110 9.94 -37.63 -12.93
C GLY A 110 11.37 -38.05 -13.26
N HIS A 111 12.25 -37.12 -13.63
CA HIS A 111 13.67 -37.40 -13.86
C HIS A 111 14.42 -37.73 -12.55
N ILE A 112 14.02 -37.09 -11.45
CA ILE A 112 14.51 -37.36 -10.10
C ILE A 112 13.31 -37.73 -9.24
N THR A 113 13.43 -38.81 -8.47
CA THR A 113 12.37 -39.31 -7.60
C THR A 113 12.89 -39.62 -6.19
N PRO A 114 12.11 -39.30 -5.15
CA PRO A 114 12.50 -39.59 -3.78
C PRO A 114 12.28 -41.08 -3.47
N VAL A 115 13.26 -41.71 -2.83
CA VAL A 115 13.23 -43.10 -2.42
C VAL A 115 13.36 -43.19 -0.89
N GLY A 116 12.55 -44.04 -0.28
CA GLY A 116 12.48 -44.19 1.17
C GLY A 116 11.41 -43.33 1.83
N ILE A 117 10.96 -43.76 3.01
CA ILE A 117 9.82 -43.18 3.72
C ILE A 117 10.09 -41.73 4.14
N VAL A 118 11.29 -41.44 4.63
CA VAL A 118 11.69 -40.11 5.11
C VAL A 118 11.70 -39.09 3.98
N THR A 119 12.37 -39.40 2.87
CA THR A 119 12.48 -38.52 1.70
C THR A 119 11.12 -38.26 1.06
N ASN A 120 10.26 -39.27 0.98
CA ASN A 120 8.89 -39.13 0.48
C ASN A 120 8.03 -38.25 1.40
N LEU A 121 8.17 -38.37 2.73
CA LEU A 121 7.47 -37.51 3.67
C LEU A 121 7.91 -36.04 3.52
N VAL A 122 9.20 -35.79 3.31
CA VAL A 122 9.72 -34.43 3.04
C VAL A 122 9.17 -33.89 1.73
N ALA A 123 9.15 -34.68 0.65
CA ALA A 123 8.58 -34.27 -0.64
C ALA A 123 7.08 -33.96 -0.55
N PHE A 124 6.34 -34.71 0.28
CA PHE A 124 4.94 -34.42 0.58
C PHE A 124 4.77 -33.08 1.31
N LEU A 125 5.55 -32.85 2.37
CA LEU A 125 5.52 -31.60 3.14
C LEU A 125 5.93 -30.39 2.28
N GLU A 126 6.91 -30.58 1.41
CA GLU A 126 7.37 -29.57 0.46
C GLU A 126 6.26 -29.20 -0.55
N SER A 127 5.61 -30.20 -1.16
CA SER A 127 4.50 -29.98 -2.09
C SER A 127 3.33 -29.25 -1.41
N ALA A 128 2.98 -29.64 -0.17
CA ALA A 128 1.93 -28.98 0.60
C ALA A 128 2.30 -27.52 0.94
N THR A 129 3.56 -27.28 1.31
CA THR A 129 4.10 -25.93 1.57
C THR A 129 4.05 -25.08 0.29
N GLY A 130 4.40 -25.65 -0.86
CA GLY A 130 4.32 -25.00 -2.16
C GLY A 130 2.92 -24.49 -2.46
N LEU A 131 1.92 -25.37 -2.36
CA LEU A 131 0.52 -24.99 -2.55
C LEU A 131 0.07 -23.87 -1.60
N MET A 132 0.44 -23.92 -0.32
CA MET A 132 0.12 -22.87 0.64
C MET A 132 0.77 -21.52 0.27
N VAL A 133 2.05 -21.52 -0.10
CA VAL A 133 2.78 -20.31 -0.49
C VAL A 133 2.17 -19.70 -1.76
N PHE A 134 1.85 -20.52 -2.77
CA PHE A 134 1.15 -20.05 -3.98
C PHE A 134 -0.21 -19.42 -3.66
N ALA A 135 -0.99 -20.05 -2.77
CA ALA A 135 -2.28 -19.52 -2.35
C ALA A 135 -2.14 -18.15 -1.64
N ILE A 136 -1.17 -18.00 -0.74
CA ILE A 136 -0.90 -16.75 -0.03
C ILE A 136 -0.46 -15.65 -1.01
N ILE A 137 0.49 -15.93 -1.91
CA ILE A 137 0.97 -14.95 -2.91
C ILE A 137 -0.18 -14.52 -3.82
N THR A 138 -1.00 -15.47 -4.27
CA THR A 138 -2.17 -15.19 -5.12
C THR A 138 -3.20 -14.32 -4.39
N GLY A 139 -3.47 -14.61 -3.10
CA GLY A 139 -4.35 -13.78 -2.27
C GLY A 139 -3.82 -12.36 -2.09
N LEU A 140 -2.50 -12.20 -1.91
CA LEU A 140 -1.85 -10.89 -1.84
C LEU A 140 -1.92 -10.16 -3.19
N LEU A 141 -1.72 -10.86 -4.31
CA LEU A 141 -1.88 -10.29 -5.66
C LEU A 141 -3.30 -9.78 -5.87
N TYR A 142 -4.31 -10.57 -5.53
CA TYR A 142 -5.70 -10.14 -5.58
C TYR A 142 -5.94 -8.91 -4.72
N GLY A 143 -5.49 -8.90 -3.46
CA GLY A 143 -5.62 -7.74 -2.59
C GLY A 143 -4.95 -6.48 -3.14
N ARG A 144 -3.83 -6.62 -3.87
CA ARG A 144 -3.14 -5.51 -4.55
C ARG A 144 -3.93 -4.99 -5.76
N PHE A 145 -4.56 -5.87 -6.54
CA PHE A 145 -5.40 -5.49 -7.68
C PHE A 145 -6.75 -4.89 -7.26
N ALA A 146 -7.35 -5.45 -6.21
CA ALA A 146 -8.63 -5.01 -5.67
C ALA A 146 -8.54 -3.65 -4.96
N LYS A 147 -7.33 -3.20 -4.61
CA LYS A 147 -7.14 -1.92 -3.92
C LYS A 147 -7.62 -0.77 -4.82
N PRO A 148 -8.69 -0.04 -4.43
CA PRO A 148 -9.15 1.10 -5.19
C PRO A 148 -8.07 2.19 -5.15
N SER A 149 -7.78 2.76 -6.32
CA SER A 149 -6.89 3.90 -6.44
C SER A 149 -7.64 5.04 -7.08
N MET A 150 -7.97 6.04 -6.26
CA MET A 150 -8.52 7.29 -6.74
C MET A 150 -7.38 8.14 -7.34
N ARG A 151 -7.61 8.75 -8.51
CA ARG A 151 -6.68 9.73 -9.09
C ARG A 151 -7.43 11.03 -9.35
N LEU A 152 -7.41 11.89 -8.36
CA LEU A 152 -7.91 13.25 -8.46
C LEU A 152 -6.77 14.19 -8.85
N LEU A 153 -7.06 15.15 -9.72
CA LEU A 153 -6.20 16.28 -10.01
C LEU A 153 -6.84 17.55 -9.47
N TYR A 154 -6.08 18.30 -8.68
CA TYR A 154 -6.49 19.58 -8.13
C TYR A 154 -5.95 20.74 -8.98
N SER A 155 -6.63 21.88 -9.01
CA SER A 155 -6.04 23.11 -9.54
C SER A 155 -4.80 23.50 -8.72
N LYS A 156 -3.76 23.96 -9.42
CA LYS A 156 -2.51 24.41 -8.79
C LYS A 156 -2.73 25.59 -7.84
N ASN A 157 -3.68 26.46 -8.18
CA ASN A 157 -4.01 27.66 -7.43
C ASN A 157 -5.47 27.59 -6.96
N ALA A 158 -5.69 28.10 -5.75
CA ALA A 158 -7.01 28.55 -5.31
C ALA A 158 -7.13 30.05 -5.66
N LEU A 159 -8.32 30.49 -6.02
CA LEU A 159 -8.61 31.86 -6.41
C LEU A 159 -9.65 32.45 -5.47
N ILE A 160 -9.48 33.72 -5.13
CA ILE A 160 -10.54 34.54 -4.55
C ILE A 160 -11.07 35.42 -5.68
N ALA A 161 -12.32 35.22 -6.05
CA ALA A 161 -12.93 35.93 -7.16
C ALA A 161 -14.41 36.27 -6.87
N PRO A 162 -15.00 37.23 -7.61
CA PRO A 162 -16.40 37.58 -7.44
C PRO A 162 -17.31 36.37 -7.65
N PHE A 163 -18.28 36.20 -6.75
CA PHE A 163 -19.24 35.11 -6.77
C PHE A 163 -20.59 35.58 -6.24
N LYS A 164 -21.62 35.56 -7.11
CA LYS A 164 -22.91 36.22 -6.86
C LYS A 164 -22.68 37.68 -6.44
N ASP A 165 -23.27 38.11 -5.31
CA ASP A 165 -23.18 39.48 -4.80
C ASP A 165 -21.96 39.72 -3.88
N GLY A 166 -21.00 38.78 -3.84
CA GLY A 166 -19.85 38.85 -2.95
C GLY A 166 -18.59 38.23 -3.54
N TRP A 167 -17.73 37.71 -2.67
CA TRP A 167 -16.49 37.04 -3.04
C TRP A 167 -16.54 35.58 -2.58
N ALA A 168 -15.86 34.69 -3.29
CA ALA A 168 -15.68 33.32 -2.85
C ALA A 168 -14.27 32.82 -3.11
N MET A 169 -13.81 31.94 -2.23
CA MET A 169 -12.61 31.14 -2.46
C MET A 169 -12.99 29.90 -3.28
N MET A 170 -12.31 29.70 -4.39
CA MET A 170 -12.62 28.66 -5.37
C MET A 170 -11.38 27.87 -5.77
N PHE A 171 -11.53 26.57 -5.90
CA PHE A 171 -10.56 25.69 -6.53
C PHE A 171 -11.29 24.51 -7.15
N ARG A 172 -10.67 23.87 -8.14
CA ARG A 172 -11.30 22.77 -8.87
C ARG A 172 -10.60 21.46 -8.61
N VAL A 173 -11.37 20.40 -8.63
CA VAL A 173 -10.91 19.01 -8.65
C VAL A 173 -11.48 18.32 -9.87
N THR A 174 -10.72 17.43 -10.49
CA THR A 174 -11.18 16.59 -11.59
C THR A 174 -10.74 15.16 -11.39
N ASN A 175 -11.57 14.21 -11.84
CA ASN A 175 -11.19 12.80 -11.89
C ASN A 175 -10.41 12.54 -13.18
N ILE A 176 -9.16 12.09 -13.06
CA ILE A 176 -8.30 11.81 -14.22
C ILE A 176 -8.69 10.46 -14.88
N ARG A 177 -9.45 9.61 -14.18
CA ARG A 177 -9.87 8.30 -14.70
C ARG A 177 -11.19 8.40 -15.45
N ARG A 178 -11.37 7.47 -16.39
CA ARG A 178 -12.63 7.26 -17.10
C ARG A 178 -13.72 6.63 -16.23
N SER A 179 -13.34 6.02 -15.10
CA SER A 179 -14.30 5.44 -14.15
C SER A 179 -15.11 6.55 -13.49
N LEU A 180 -16.43 6.47 -13.53
CA LEU A 180 -17.31 7.40 -12.85
C LEU A 180 -17.19 7.22 -11.33
N LEU A 181 -16.99 8.33 -10.61
CA LEU A 181 -17.10 8.36 -9.15
C LEU A 181 -18.51 8.81 -8.79
N ILE A 182 -19.12 8.12 -7.83
CA ILE A 182 -20.48 8.37 -7.35
C ILE A 182 -20.49 8.73 -5.87
N ALA A 183 -21.53 9.43 -5.42
CA ALA A 183 -21.75 9.81 -4.02
C ALA A 183 -20.50 10.46 -3.38
N MET A 184 -19.92 11.44 -4.08
CA MET A 184 -18.71 12.13 -3.63
C MET A 184 -19.06 13.22 -2.63
N SER A 185 -18.26 13.32 -1.56
CA SER A 185 -18.34 14.38 -0.56
C SER A 185 -17.01 15.12 -0.45
N ALA A 186 -17.06 16.44 -0.36
CA ALA A 186 -15.90 17.31 -0.21
C ALA A 186 -15.96 18.05 1.13
N ASN A 187 -14.82 18.05 1.82
CA ASN A 187 -14.61 18.75 3.08
C ASN A 187 -13.37 19.62 2.95
N VAL A 188 -13.55 20.93 3.17
CA VAL A 188 -12.45 21.89 3.14
C VAL A 188 -12.27 22.46 4.54
N ALA A 189 -11.02 22.42 5.01
CA ALA A 189 -10.62 23.01 6.27
C ALA A 189 -9.45 23.95 6.03
N ILE A 190 -9.47 25.11 6.68
CA ILE A 190 -8.36 26.05 6.74
C ILE A 190 -7.68 25.96 8.10
N SER A 191 -6.37 26.13 8.11
CA SER A 191 -5.55 26.21 9.32
C SER A 191 -5.03 27.64 9.44
N ILE A 192 -5.45 28.35 10.48
CA ILE A 192 -5.05 29.74 10.75
C ILE A 192 -4.12 29.74 11.96
N ARG A 193 -3.07 30.56 11.90
CA ARG A 193 -2.21 30.84 13.07
C ARG A 193 -2.85 31.99 13.83
N ASP A 194 -3.26 31.77 15.07
CA ASP A 194 -3.71 32.85 15.94
C ASP A 194 -2.45 33.56 16.49
N VAL A 195 -2.17 34.76 16.01
CA VAL A 195 -1.05 35.59 16.46
C VAL A 195 -1.46 36.48 17.66
N LEU A 196 -2.76 36.69 17.86
CA LEU A 196 -3.30 37.71 18.77
C LEU A 196 -3.41 37.22 20.21
N LYS A 197 -3.60 35.91 20.45
CA LYS A 197 -3.72 35.35 21.81
C LYS A 197 -2.40 34.97 22.49
N GLY A 198 -1.26 35.43 21.98
CA GLY A 198 0.06 35.22 22.60
C GLY A 198 0.53 33.76 22.70
N ALA A 199 -0.24 32.82 22.15
CA ALA A 199 0.11 31.42 22.05
C ALA A 199 0.26 31.10 20.56
N ASP A 200 1.39 30.52 20.16
CA ASP A 200 1.66 29.97 18.83
C ASP A 200 0.78 28.72 18.57
N LYS A 201 -0.53 28.95 18.59
CA LYS A 201 -1.56 27.94 18.46
C LYS A 201 -2.15 28.00 17.06
N ARG A 202 -2.29 26.81 16.51
CA ARG A 202 -2.93 26.58 15.22
C ARG A 202 -4.40 26.25 15.47
N GLU A 203 -5.27 27.00 14.83
CA GLU A 203 -6.71 26.77 14.87
C GLU A 203 -7.19 26.27 13.51
N TYR A 204 -8.21 25.42 13.54
CA TYR A 204 -8.75 24.77 12.36
C TYR A 204 -10.22 25.17 12.19
N TYR A 205 -10.60 25.57 10.99
CA TYR A 205 -11.96 25.97 10.65
C TYR A 205 -12.44 25.17 9.45
N ARG A 206 -13.61 24.55 9.57
CA ARG A 206 -14.27 23.89 8.44
C ARG A 206 -15.06 24.94 7.65
N LEU A 207 -14.76 25.04 6.37
CA LEU A 207 -15.37 26.01 5.47
C LEU A 207 -16.69 25.46 4.91
N PRO A 208 -17.82 26.18 5.07
CA PRO A 208 -19.06 25.80 4.41
C PRO A 208 -18.93 25.94 2.89
N LEU A 209 -19.19 24.86 2.17
CA LEU A 209 -19.16 24.85 0.71
C LEU A 209 -20.56 25.06 0.15
N GLN A 210 -20.66 25.73 -1.00
CA GLN A 210 -21.92 25.87 -1.73
C GLN A 210 -22.49 24.49 -2.12
N LEU A 211 -21.63 23.61 -2.62
CA LEU A 211 -21.97 22.24 -3.01
C LEU A 211 -20.93 21.30 -2.43
N SER A 212 -21.24 20.72 -1.27
CA SER A 212 -20.35 19.78 -0.57
C SER A 212 -20.49 18.34 -1.04
N ASN A 213 -21.58 17.98 -1.71
CA ASN A 213 -21.84 16.61 -2.16
C ASN A 213 -22.33 16.62 -3.62
N ILE A 214 -21.89 15.64 -4.39
CA ILE A 214 -22.35 15.39 -5.75
C ILE A 214 -22.65 13.90 -5.93
N GLU A 215 -23.77 13.58 -6.58
CA GLU A 215 -24.15 12.19 -6.85
C GLU A 215 -23.29 11.55 -7.92
N PHE A 216 -22.95 12.31 -8.97
CA PHE A 216 -22.11 11.86 -10.07
C PHE A 216 -20.99 12.86 -10.30
N PHE A 217 -19.77 12.35 -10.50
CA PHE A 217 -18.60 13.17 -10.81
C PHE A 217 -18.11 12.92 -12.25
N PRO A 218 -18.78 13.51 -13.27
CA PRO A 218 -18.50 13.22 -14.67
C PRO A 218 -17.24 13.91 -15.22
N GLY A 219 -16.73 14.94 -14.55
CA GLY A 219 -15.64 15.77 -15.07
C GLY A 219 -14.98 16.65 -14.01
N SER A 220 -15.14 17.97 -14.12
CA SER A 220 -14.57 18.94 -13.17
C SER A 220 -15.62 19.36 -12.14
N TRP A 221 -15.22 19.41 -10.87
CA TRP A 221 -16.02 19.88 -9.75
C TRP A 221 -15.31 21.07 -9.12
N THR A 222 -15.93 22.24 -9.21
CA THR A 222 -15.43 23.46 -8.59
C THR A 222 -15.97 23.53 -7.16
N LEU A 223 -15.06 23.50 -6.19
CA LEU A 223 -15.38 23.70 -4.78
C LEU A 223 -15.36 25.19 -4.50
N VAL A 224 -16.50 25.72 -4.06
CA VAL A 224 -16.73 27.14 -3.82
C VAL A 224 -17.09 27.34 -2.36
N HIS A 225 -16.29 28.14 -1.65
CA HIS A 225 -16.59 28.65 -0.32
C HIS A 225 -16.92 30.14 -0.42
N PRO A 226 -18.19 30.54 -0.28
CA PRO A 226 -18.58 31.95 -0.19
C PRO A 226 -17.93 32.61 1.03
N ILE A 227 -17.33 33.78 0.84
CA ILE A 227 -16.76 34.60 1.90
C ILE A 227 -17.86 35.55 2.36
N ASP A 228 -18.69 35.07 3.27
CA ASP A 228 -19.75 35.83 3.93
C ASP A 228 -19.36 36.17 5.38
N LYS A 229 -20.30 36.75 6.15
CA LYS A 229 -20.08 37.12 7.57
C LYS A 229 -19.77 35.93 8.47
N ASP A 230 -20.06 34.72 7.98
CA ASP A 230 -19.89 33.45 8.68
C ASP A 230 -18.57 32.76 8.31
N SER A 231 -17.81 33.30 7.37
CA SER A 231 -16.46 32.87 6.98
C SER A 231 -15.44 33.27 8.06
N PRO A 232 -14.43 32.43 8.37
CA PRO A 232 -13.44 32.70 9.41
C PRO A 232 -12.34 33.68 8.97
#